data_AF-A0A937KUG9-F1
#
_entry.id   AF-A0A937KUG9-F1
#
_cell.length_a   1.000
_cell.length_b   1.000
_cell.length_c   1.000
_cell.angle_alpha   90.00
_cell.angle_beta   90.00
_cell.angle_gamma   90.00
#
_symmetry.space_group_name_H-M   'P 1'
#
loop_
_entity.id
_entity.type
_entity.pdbx_description
1 polymer ?
#
loop_
_entity_poly.entity_id
_entity_poly.type
_entity_poly.pdbx_seq_one_letter_code
_entity_poly.pdbx_strand_id
1 'polypeptide(L)'
;NAPKTDQKWCLAALLHDAPEYVIGDMITPFKYALGGIYRDIEQRLDMAVSLRFGLPTELPVAVKRTIKRADRMAAWIEATQIAGFSQDEAAKIFVKPSGTPSNIKLRVHPPADAAAAFLRRFAILGGQTKQK
;
A
#
# COMPACT_ATOMS: atom_id res chain seq x y z
N ASN A 1 12.47 8.14 -10.06
CA ASN A 1 13.35 7.93 -8.88
C ASN A 1 13.11 6.61 -8.14
N ALA A 2 12.61 5.56 -8.80
CA ALA A 2 12.73 4.19 -8.32
C ALA A 2 13.51 3.39 -9.38
N PRO A 3 14.49 2.56 -8.99
CA PRO A 3 15.21 1.70 -9.93
C PRO A 3 14.22 0.75 -10.64
N LYS A 4 14.63 0.15 -11.77
CA LYS A 4 13.90 -0.95 -12.43
C LYS A 4 13.73 -2.07 -11.40
N THR A 5 12.63 -2.01 -10.67
CA THR A 5 12.35 -2.89 -9.55
C THR A 5 11.68 -4.12 -10.13
N ASP A 6 12.13 -5.32 -9.73
CA ASP A 6 11.51 -6.56 -10.19
C ASP A 6 9.99 -6.52 -10.06
N GLN A 7 9.32 -7.08 -11.07
CA GLN A 7 7.86 -7.10 -11.15
C GLN A 7 7.19 -7.66 -9.89
N LYS A 8 7.80 -8.66 -9.23
CA LYS A 8 7.32 -9.21 -7.95
C LYS A 8 7.28 -8.18 -6.81
N TRP A 9 8.18 -7.21 -6.78
CA TRP A 9 8.16 -6.17 -5.74
C TRP A 9 7.15 -5.08 -6.04
N CYS A 10 6.88 -4.82 -7.33
CA CYS A 10 5.73 -4.02 -7.72
C CYS A 10 4.42 -4.71 -7.33
N LEU A 11 4.32 -6.03 -7.47
CA LEU A 11 3.17 -6.82 -7.02
C LEU A 11 3.04 -6.77 -5.49
N ALA A 12 4.14 -6.94 -4.74
CA ALA A 12 4.15 -6.78 -3.30
C ALA A 12 3.68 -5.37 -2.86
N ALA A 13 4.09 -4.33 -3.57
CA ALA A 13 3.61 -2.97 -3.31
C ALA A 13 2.11 -2.81 -3.59
N LEU A 14 1.60 -3.42 -4.67
CA LEU A 14 0.17 -3.40 -4.99
C LEU A 14 -0.68 -4.12 -3.92
N LEU A 15 -0.13 -5.16 -3.30
CA LEU A 15 -0.82 -6.02 -2.34
C LEU A 15 -0.58 -5.64 -0.87
N HIS A 16 0.15 -4.56 -0.57
CA HIS A 16 0.59 -4.27 0.79
C HIS A 16 -0.57 -4.06 1.79
N ASP A 17 -1.73 -3.58 1.33
CA ASP A 17 -2.96 -3.42 2.12
C ASP A 17 -4.00 -4.52 1.85
N ALA A 18 -3.64 -5.60 1.14
CA ALA A 18 -4.54 -6.73 0.91
C ALA A 18 -5.14 -7.34 2.20
N PRO A 19 -4.46 -7.36 3.36
CA PRO A 19 -5.08 -7.78 4.62
C PRO A 19 -6.36 -7.02 4.98
N GLU A 20 -6.50 -5.76 4.56
CA GLU A 20 -7.64 -4.89 4.91
C GLU A 20 -8.97 -5.35 4.31
N TYR A 21 -8.95 -6.20 3.27
CA TYR A 21 -10.17 -6.88 2.80
C TYR A 21 -10.81 -7.76 3.90
N VAL A 22 -10.01 -8.30 4.82
CA VAL A 22 -10.50 -9.16 5.92
C VAL A 22 -10.78 -8.36 7.18
N ILE A 23 -9.86 -7.46 7.56
CA ILE A 23 -9.90 -6.76 8.86
C ILE A 23 -10.45 -5.33 8.79
N GLY A 24 -10.75 -4.84 7.58
CA GLY A 24 -11.11 -3.45 7.31
C GLY A 24 -9.89 -2.53 7.27
N ASP A 25 -10.09 -1.34 6.70
CA ASP A 25 -9.11 -0.25 6.77
C ASP A 25 -9.18 0.41 8.15
N MET A 26 -8.01 0.52 8.78
CA MET A 26 -7.88 1.09 10.12
C MET A 26 -6.84 2.19 10.08
N ILE A 27 -7.24 3.42 10.43
CA ILE A 27 -6.28 4.51 10.48
C ILE A 27 -5.17 4.23 11.49
N THR A 28 -3.95 4.67 11.17
CA THR A 28 -2.72 4.37 11.93
C THR A 28 -2.84 4.60 13.45
N PRO A 29 -3.47 5.69 13.96
CA PRO A 29 -3.66 5.88 15.40
C PRO A 29 -4.41 4.74 16.11
N PHE A 30 -5.42 4.15 15.46
CA PHE A 30 -6.17 3.03 16.04
C PHE A 30 -5.37 1.72 15.98
N LYS A 31 -4.57 1.49 14.93
CA LYS A 31 -3.66 0.32 14.88
C LYS A 31 -2.73 0.30 16.11
N TYR A 32 -2.29 1.47 16.61
CA TYR A 32 -1.50 1.56 17.84
C TYR A 32 -2.30 1.27 19.12
N ALA A 33 -3.55 1.73 19.19
CA ALA A 33 -4.41 1.55 20.36
C ALA A 33 -4.89 0.09 20.54
N LEU A 34 -5.12 -0.64 19.44
CA LEU A 34 -5.61 -2.03 19.45
C LEU A 34 -4.56 -3.06 19.90
N GLY A 35 -3.28 -2.68 19.96
CA GLY A 35 -2.22 -3.49 20.55
C GLY A 35 -1.73 -4.67 19.71
N GLY A 36 -1.02 -5.60 20.36
CA GLY A 36 -0.24 -6.66 19.69
C GLY A 36 -1.06 -7.67 18.90
N ILE A 37 -2.24 -8.06 19.40
CA ILE A 37 -3.09 -9.08 18.74
C ILE A 37 -3.49 -8.62 17.33
N TYR A 38 -3.83 -7.35 17.16
CA TYR A 38 -4.18 -6.80 15.85
C TYR A 38 -3.01 -6.91 14.86
N ARG A 39 -1.80 -6.55 15.31
CA ARG A 39 -0.58 -6.65 14.50
C ARG A 39 -0.27 -8.10 14.13
N ASP A 40 -0.48 -9.05 15.03
CA ASP A 40 -0.24 -10.47 14.76
C ASP A 40 -1.22 -11.01 13.71
N ILE A 41 -2.49 -10.59 13.76
CA ILE A 41 -3.51 -10.95 12.75
C ILE A 41 -3.14 -10.34 11.39
N GLU A 42 -2.83 -9.04 11.35
CA GLU A 42 -2.41 -8.34 10.13
C GLU A 42 -1.18 -9.02 9.50
N GLN A 43 -0.17 -9.38 10.31
CA GLN A 43 1.02 -10.07 9.84
C GLN A 43 0.72 -11.46 9.26
N ARG A 44 -0.17 -12.25 9.90
CA ARG A 44 -0.55 -13.58 9.40
C ARG A 44 -1.30 -13.48 8.08
N LEU A 45 -2.15 -12.48 7.91
CA LEU A 45 -2.84 -12.21 6.65
C LEU A 45 -1.87 -11.79 5.55
N ASP A 46 -0.92 -10.90 5.85
CA ASP A 46 0.12 -10.48 4.90
C ASP A 46 0.97 -11.66 4.42
N MET A 47 1.34 -12.56 5.33
CA MET A 47 2.04 -13.81 4.99
C MET A 47 1.18 -14.72 4.10
N ALA A 48 -0.11 -14.89 4.40
CA ALA A 48 -1.01 -15.72 3.61
C ALA A 48 -1.20 -15.18 2.18
N VAL A 49 -1.36 -13.86 2.03
CA VAL A 49 -1.42 -13.18 0.73
C VAL A 49 -0.10 -13.38 -0.02
N SER A 50 1.03 -13.18 0.64
CA SER A 50 2.35 -13.36 0.02
C SER A 50 2.54 -14.77 -0.53
N LEU A 51 2.24 -15.80 0.26
CA LEU A 51 2.30 -17.20 -0.17
C LEU A 51 1.39 -17.47 -1.37
N ARG A 52 0.14 -16.97 -1.32
CA ARG A 52 -0.85 -17.18 -2.39
C ARG A 52 -0.39 -16.68 -3.75
N PHE A 53 0.42 -15.61 -3.77
CA PHE A 53 0.91 -14.98 -5.00
C PHE A 53 2.40 -15.21 -5.27
N GLY A 54 3.03 -16.17 -4.58
CA GLY A 54 4.42 -16.56 -4.83
C GLY A 54 5.45 -15.50 -4.41
N LEU A 55 5.08 -14.63 -3.46
CA LEU A 55 5.98 -13.66 -2.82
C LEU A 55 6.60 -14.28 -1.56
N PRO A 56 7.80 -13.83 -1.15
CA PRO A 56 8.36 -14.27 0.12
C PRO A 56 7.49 -13.78 1.29
N THR A 57 7.28 -14.63 2.29
CA THR A 57 6.51 -14.32 3.51
C THR A 57 7.10 -13.16 4.30
N GLU A 58 8.41 -12.95 4.18
CA GLU A 58 9.10 -11.77 4.65
C GLU A 58 9.77 -11.08 3.47
N LEU A 59 9.33 -9.86 3.17
CA LEU A 59 9.95 -9.04 2.14
C LEU A 59 11.37 -8.64 2.57
N PRO A 60 12.36 -8.59 1.65
CA PRO A 60 13.65 -8.01 1.93
C PRO A 60 13.53 -6.62 2.53
N VAL A 61 14.34 -6.30 3.55
CA VAL A 61 14.26 -5.04 4.31
C VAL A 61 14.26 -3.81 3.39
N ALA A 62 15.08 -3.82 2.34
CA ALA A 62 15.13 -2.75 1.35
C ALA A 62 13.78 -2.56 0.62
N VAL A 63 13.15 -3.66 0.20
CA VAL A 63 11.84 -3.64 -0.49
C VAL A 63 10.76 -3.13 0.47
N LYS A 64 10.69 -3.67 1.69
CA LYS A 64 9.74 -3.22 2.72
C LYS A 64 9.86 -1.72 2.99
N ARG A 65 11.09 -1.19 3.09
CA ARG A 65 11.35 0.25 3.25
C ARG A 65 10.89 1.06 2.03
N THR A 66 11.12 0.56 0.82
CA THR A 66 10.66 1.24 -0.41
C THR A 66 9.14 1.30 -0.49
N ILE A 67 8.44 0.20 -0.20
CA ILE A 67 6.97 0.17 -0.17
C ILE A 67 6.45 1.13 0.90
N LYS A 68 7.01 1.09 2.12
CA LYS A 68 6.57 2.01 3.18
C LYS A 68 6.84 3.47 2.84
N ARG A 69 7.90 3.78 2.09
CA ARG A 69 8.15 5.13 1.59
C ARG A 69 7.09 5.55 0.56
N ALA A 70 6.71 4.65 -0.35
CA ALA A 70 5.69 4.91 -1.37
C ALA A 70 4.30 5.13 -0.75
N ASP A 71 3.92 4.28 0.21
CA ASP A 71 2.71 4.42 1.03
C ASP A 71 2.65 5.80 1.71
N ARG A 72 3.72 6.21 2.41
CA ARG A 72 3.78 7.56 3.02
C ARG A 72 3.70 8.70 2.01
N MET A 73 4.23 8.53 0.80
CA MET A 73 4.06 9.51 -0.27
C MET A 73 2.60 9.59 -0.72
N ALA A 74 1.92 8.45 -0.87
CA ALA A 74 0.50 8.39 -1.20
C ALA A 74 -0.36 9.07 -0.14
N ALA A 75 -0.17 8.71 1.14
CA ALA A 75 -0.88 9.33 2.27
C ALA A 75 -0.71 10.87 2.32
N TRP A 76 0.51 11.38 2.05
CA TRP A 76 0.74 12.83 1.95
C TRP A 76 -0.08 13.48 0.82
N ILE A 77 -0.09 12.86 -0.36
CA ILE A 77 -0.81 13.37 -1.53
C ILE A 77 -2.33 13.32 -1.29
N GLU A 78 -2.83 12.24 -0.70
CA GLU A 78 -4.24 12.06 -0.33
C GLU A 78 -4.69 13.08 0.71
N ALA A 79 -3.89 13.29 1.76
CA ALA A 79 -4.18 14.28 2.79
C ALA A 79 -4.37 15.69 2.19
N THR A 80 -3.47 16.07 1.29
CA THR A 80 -3.41 17.43 0.71
C THR A 80 -4.31 17.65 -0.50
N GLN A 81 -4.74 16.60 -1.21
CA GLN A 81 -5.59 16.74 -2.41
C GLN A 81 -7.04 16.28 -2.20
N ILE A 82 -7.28 15.32 -1.30
CA ILE A 82 -8.59 14.66 -1.16
C ILE A 82 -9.19 14.90 0.23
N ALA A 83 -8.41 14.72 1.29
CA ALA A 83 -8.93 14.78 2.66
C ALA A 83 -9.06 16.21 3.24
N GLY A 84 -8.76 17.24 2.43
CA GLY A 84 -9.00 18.64 2.79
C GLY A 84 -7.97 19.29 3.72
N PHE A 85 -6.86 18.62 4.03
CA PHE A 85 -5.79 19.22 4.83
C PHE A 85 -5.02 20.27 4.00
N SER A 86 -4.73 21.40 4.61
CA SER A 86 -3.66 22.28 4.12
C SER A 86 -2.30 21.57 4.22
N GLN A 87 -1.29 22.07 3.49
CA GLN A 87 0.06 21.52 3.58
C GLN A 87 0.63 21.63 5.00
N ASP A 88 0.32 22.72 5.71
CA ASP A 88 0.81 22.95 7.08
C ASP A 88 0.15 22.02 8.10
N GLU A 89 -1.13 21.70 7.93
CA GLU A 89 -1.80 20.71 8.77
C GLU A 89 -1.32 19.29 8.47
N ALA A 90 -1.20 18.96 7.18
CA ALA A 90 -0.66 17.66 6.77
C ALA A 90 0.76 17.47 7.30
N ALA A 91 1.62 18.50 7.30
CA ALA A 91 2.99 18.44 7.83
C ALA A 91 3.08 18.12 9.32
N LYS A 92 2.03 18.38 10.11
CA LYS A 92 1.98 18.03 11.54
C LYS A 92 1.70 16.55 11.78
N ILE A 93 1.05 15.87 10.83
CA ILE A 93 0.56 14.50 10.97
C ILE A 93 1.35 13.52 10.10
N PHE A 94 1.66 13.92 8.87
CA PHE A 94 2.29 13.11 7.84
C PHE A 94 3.70 13.61 7.54
N VAL A 95 4.66 12.69 7.48
CA VAL A 95 6.01 12.99 7.00
C VAL A 95 6.01 12.95 5.48
N LYS A 96 6.16 14.09 4.81
CA LYS A 96 6.35 14.17 3.35
C LYS A 96 7.71 13.58 2.96
N PRO A 97 7.79 12.40 2.33
CA PRO A 97 9.09 11.81 2.01
C PRO A 97 9.79 12.60 0.89
N SER A 98 11.12 12.67 0.92
CA SER A 98 11.88 13.30 -0.17
C SER A 98 11.61 12.59 -1.51
N GLY A 99 11.40 13.38 -2.56
CA GLY A 99 11.04 12.89 -3.89
C GLY A 99 9.56 12.55 -4.06
N THR A 100 8.67 12.98 -3.14
CA THR A 100 7.21 12.92 -3.33
C THR A 100 6.86 13.64 -4.64
N PRO A 101 6.23 12.96 -5.61
CA PRO A 101 5.90 13.56 -6.91
C PRO A 101 4.92 14.73 -6.76
N SER A 102 5.28 15.90 -7.28
CA SER A 102 4.41 17.08 -7.30
C SER A 102 3.41 17.08 -8.46
N ASN A 103 3.66 16.26 -9.47
CA ASN A 103 2.86 16.18 -10.70
C ASN A 103 1.77 15.10 -10.67
N ILE A 104 1.66 14.31 -9.59
CA ILE A 104 0.55 13.38 -9.43
C ILE A 104 -0.70 14.15 -8.99
N LYS A 105 -1.77 13.99 -9.76
CA LYS A 105 -3.12 14.47 -9.42
C LYS A 105 -4.02 13.25 -9.21
N LEU A 106 -4.51 13.09 -7.99
CA LEU A 106 -5.41 11.99 -7.66
C LEU A 106 -6.79 12.26 -8.24
N ARG A 107 -7.44 11.19 -8.71
CA ARG A 107 -8.85 11.19 -9.07
C ARG A 107 -9.50 10.07 -8.31
N VAL A 108 -10.58 10.38 -7.59
CA VAL A 108 -11.39 9.37 -6.93
C VAL A 108 -12.22 8.66 -8.00
N HIS A 109 -12.27 7.34 -7.91
CA HIS A 109 -13.00 6.50 -8.83
C HIS A 109 -14.19 5.84 -8.13
N PRO A 110 -15.32 5.62 -8.82
CA PRO A 110 -16.35 4.71 -8.34
C PRO A 110 -15.78 3.33 -8.00
N PRO A 111 -16.37 2.58 -7.04
CA PRO A 111 -15.82 1.30 -6.59
C PRO A 111 -15.57 0.29 -7.73
N ALA A 112 -16.48 0.20 -8.70
CA ALA A 112 -16.33 -0.71 -9.84
C ALA A 112 -15.11 -0.36 -10.72
N ASP A 113 -14.88 0.93 -10.95
CA ASP A 113 -13.75 1.42 -11.76
C ASP A 113 -12.42 1.22 -11.05
N ALA A 114 -12.38 1.49 -9.74
CA ALA A 114 -11.21 1.25 -8.90
C ALA A 114 -10.84 -0.24 -8.87
N ALA A 115 -11.83 -1.12 -8.68
CA ALA A 115 -11.64 -2.57 -8.72
C ALA A 115 -11.12 -3.04 -10.08
N ALA A 116 -11.71 -2.56 -11.18
CA ALA A 116 -11.26 -2.89 -12.53
C ALA A 116 -9.83 -2.42 -12.79
N ALA A 117 -9.47 -1.20 -12.37
CA ALA A 117 -8.11 -0.67 -12.50
C ALA A 117 -7.09 -1.48 -11.68
N PHE A 118 -7.42 -1.82 -10.43
CA PHE A 118 -6.61 -2.64 -9.56
C PHE A 118 -6.36 -4.02 -10.17
N LEU A 119 -7.42 -4.74 -10.59
CA LEU A 119 -7.31 -6.07 -11.17
C LEU A 119 -6.50 -6.07 -12.48
N ARG A 120 -6.65 -5.02 -13.30
CA ARG A 120 -5.84 -4.86 -14.52
C ARG A 120 -4.36 -4.71 -14.19
N ARG A 121 -4.02 -3.89 -13.19
CA ARG A 121 -2.63 -3.71 -12.74
C ARG A 121 -2.08 -4.99 -12.11
N PHE A 122 -2.88 -5.67 -11.31
CA PHE A 122 -2.57 -6.95 -10.70
C PHE A 122 -2.22 -8.02 -11.75
N ALA A 123 -3.02 -8.12 -12.83
CA ALA A 123 -2.76 -9.02 -13.94
C ALA A 123 -1.45 -8.67 -14.66
N ILE A 124 -1.20 -7.39 -14.97
CA ILE A 124 0.06 -6.92 -15.58
C ILE A 124 1.28 -7.29 -14.72
N LEU A 125 1.13 -7.22 -13.39
CA LEU A 125 2.19 -7.56 -12.44
C LEU A 125 2.33 -9.06 -12.17
N GLY A 126 1.55 -9.91 -12.84
CA GLY A 126 1.68 -11.36 -12.74
C GLY A 126 0.99 -11.97 -11.52
N GLY A 127 0.07 -11.23 -10.87
CA GLY A 127 -0.72 -11.74 -9.75
C GLY A 127 -1.69 -12.87 -10.15
N GLN A 128 -1.96 -13.02 -11.44
CA GLN A 128 -2.62 -14.21 -11.98
C GLN A 128 -1.63 -15.39 -12.06
N THR A 129 -1.15 -15.86 -10.92
CA THR A 129 -0.34 -17.08 -10.90
C THR A 129 -1.25 -18.26 -11.25
N LYS A 130 -0.98 -18.92 -12.38
CA LYS A 130 -1.56 -20.21 -12.78
C LYS A 130 -1.53 -21.15 -11.58
N GLN A 131 -2.70 -21.65 -11.17
CA GLN A 131 -2.73 -22.87 -10.37
C GLN A 131 -1.93 -23.92 -11.15
N LYS A 132 -0.80 -24.37 -10.56
CA LYS A 132 -0.25 -25.68 -10.88
C LYS A 132 -1.01 -26.70 -10.05
#